data_AF-A0A161S492-F1
#
_entry.id   AF-A0A161S492-F1
#
_cell.length_a   1.000
_cell.length_b   1.000
_cell.length_c   1.000
_cell.angle_alpha   90.00
_cell.angle_beta   90.00
_cell.angle_gamma   90.00
#
_symmetry.space_group_name_H-M   'P 1'
#
loop_
_entity.id
_entity.type
_entity.pdbx_description
1 polymer ?
#
loop_
_entity_poly.entity_id
_entity_poly.type
_entity_poly.pdbx_seq_one_letter_code
_entity_poly.pdbx_strand_id
1 'polypeptide(L)' 'MFILYIYFFREGEEGSEVDLDVEDGHLVIKPKSTTLEELLFKVTPENLHKEVTTGGPQGRESW' A
#
# COMPACT_ATOMS: atom_id res chain seq x y z
N MET A 1 6.59 22.85 7.77
CA MET A 1 6.22 21.95 6.66
C MET A 1 7.30 20.93 6.31
N PHE A 2 8.60 21.28 6.25
CA PHE A 2 9.66 20.36 5.83
C PHE A 2 10.05 19.26 6.83
N ILE A 3 9.92 19.50 8.14
CA ILE A 3 10.35 18.53 9.17
C ILE A 3 9.42 17.30 9.21
N LEU A 4 8.11 17.50 8.97
CA LEU A 4 7.12 16.43 8.99
C LEU A 4 7.33 15.41 7.84
N TYR A 5 7.82 15.89 6.69
CA TYR A 5 8.04 15.06 5.51
C TYR A 5 9.21 14.07 5.68
N ILE A 6 10.28 14.50 6.36
CA ILE A 6 11.50 13.69 6.53
C ILE A 6 11.27 12.54 7.51
N TYR A 7 10.49 12.76 8.59
CA TYR A 7 10.21 11.70 9.56
C TYR A 7 9.29 10.62 8.99
N PHE A 8 8.34 11.00 8.12
CA PHE A 8 7.44 10.05 7.47
C PHE A 8 8.19 9.09 6.52
N PHE A 9 9.06 9.62 5.65
CA PHE A 9 9.80 8.82 4.67
C PHE A 9 10.88 7.91 5.30
N ARG A 10 11.20 8.11 6.58
CA ARG A 10 12.17 7.27 7.29
C ARG A 10 11.57 5.97 7.82
N GLU A 11 10.24 5.88 7.92
CA GLU A 11 9.52 4.68 8.37
C GLU A 11 8.57 4.10 7.30
N GLY A 12 8.19 4.86 6.27
CA GLY A 12 7.35 4.40 5.16
C GLY A 12 8.09 4.41 3.82
N GLU A 13 7.93 3.35 3.05
CA GLU A 13 8.36 3.27 1.66
C GLU A 13 7.38 4.00 0.72
N GLU A 14 7.86 4.46 -0.43
CA GLU A 14 7.03 5.20 -1.39
C GLU A 14 5.83 4.34 -1.83
N GLY A 15 4.61 4.88 -1.72
CA GLY A 15 3.37 4.15 -1.97
C GLY A 15 2.69 3.54 -0.74
N SER A 16 3.27 3.69 0.46
CA SER A 16 2.63 3.22 1.71
C SER A 16 1.36 4.01 2.05
N GLU A 17 0.28 3.30 2.42
CA GLU A 17 -0.94 3.92 2.94
C GLU A 17 -0.74 4.45 4.36
N VAL A 18 -1.35 5.60 4.65
CA VAL A 18 -1.40 6.19 6.00
C VAL A 18 -2.78 6.70 6.34
N ASP A 19 -3.10 6.67 7.62
CA ASP A 19 -4.28 7.31 8.17
C ASP A 19 -3.93 8.72 8.64
N LEU A 20 -4.78 9.68 8.27
CA LEU A 20 -4.68 11.10 8.64
C LEU A 20 -5.85 11.43 9.55
N ASP A 21 -5.56 11.96 10.73
CA ASP A 21 -6.57 12.39 11.70
C ASP A 21 -6.25 13.78 12.27
N VAL A 22 -7.26 14.49 12.76
CA VAL A 22 -7.09 15.78 13.43
C VAL A 22 -7.55 15.67 14.88
N GLU A 23 -6.59 15.52 15.79
CA GLU A 23 -6.81 15.40 17.22
C GLU A 23 -6.33 16.70 17.91
N ASP A 24 -7.21 17.36 18.67
CA ASP A 24 -6.90 18.59 19.44
C ASP A 24 -6.22 19.72 18.62
N GLY A 25 -6.62 19.89 17.37
CA GLY A 25 -6.04 20.90 16.46
C GLY A 25 -4.69 20.53 15.86
N HIS A 26 -4.22 19.29 16.07
CA HIS A 26 -3.00 18.75 15.48
C HIS A 26 -3.35 17.72 14.40
N LEU A 27 -2.66 17.81 13.26
CA LEU A 27 -2.72 16.76 12.23
C LEU A 27 -1.83 15.59 12.68
N VAL A 28 -2.46 14.46 12.98
CA VAL A 28 -1.80 13.21 13.36
C VAL A 28 -1.77 12.28 12.14
N ILE A 29 -0.60 11.72 11.86
CA ILE A 29 -0.37 10.79 10.75
C ILE A 29 0.07 9.47 11.35
N LYS A 30 -0.64 8.37 11.04
CA LYS A 30 -0.35 7.04 11.56
C LYS A 30 -0.08 6.09 10.39
N PRO A 31 1.00 5.28 10.43
CA PRO A 31 1.22 4.24 9.44
C PRO A 31 0.05 3.25 9.49
N LYS A 32 -0.51 2.94 8.32
CA LYS A 32 -1.66 2.04 8.25
C LYS A 32 -1.17 0.60 8.26
N SER A 33 -1.22 -0.02 9.43
CA SER A 33 -0.99 -1.46 9.55
C SER A 33 -2.28 -2.19 9.19
N THR A 34 -2.23 -3.02 8.15
CA THR A 34 -3.34 -3.90 7.79
C THR A 34 -2.96 -5.34 8.04
N THR A 35 -3.90 -6.13 8.60
CA THR A 35 -3.69 -7.57 8.81
C THR A 35 -4.08 -8.38 7.58
N LEU A 36 -3.59 -9.61 7.50
CA LEU A 36 -4.00 -10.54 6.43
C LEU A 36 -5.51 -10.80 6.47
N GLU A 37 -6.09 -10.93 7.66
CA GLU A 37 -7.52 -11.16 7.88
C GLU A 37 -8.36 -10.00 7.33
N GLU A 38 -7.92 -8.75 7.54
CA GLU A 38 -8.59 -7.55 7.02
C GLU A 38 -8.53 -7.47 5.50
N LEU A 39 -7.43 -7.91 4.88
CA LEU A 39 -7.32 -7.98 3.42
C LEU A 39 -8.26 -9.04 2.86
N LEU A 40 -8.26 -10.24 3.44
CA LEU A 40 -9.08 -11.35 2.98
C LEU A 40 -10.58 -11.07 3.18
N PHE A 41 -10.96 -10.33 4.22
CA PHE A 41 -12.35 -9.91 4.43
C PHE A 41 -12.88 -9.03 3.30
N LYS A 42 -12.01 -8.30 2.61
CA LYS A 42 -12.39 -7.44 1.47
C LYS A 42 -12.50 -8.22 0.15
N VAL A 43 -12.08 -9.48 0.10
CA VAL A 43 -12.18 -10.31 -1.11
C VAL A 43 -13.62 -10.76 -1.29
N THR A 44 -14.21 -10.45 -2.45
CA THR A 44 -15.56 -10.81 -2.85
C THR A 44 -15.54 -11.59 -4.16
N PRO A 45 -16.61 -12.35 -4.50
CA PRO A 45 -16.67 -13.04 -5.79
C PRO A 45 -16.51 -12.11 -7.00
N GLU A 46 -16.90 -10.84 -6.87
CA GLU A 46 -16.84 -9.83 -7.93
C GLU A 46 -15.42 -9.25 -8.12
N ASN A 47 -14.59 -9.25 -7.08
CA ASN A 47 -13.20 -8.77 -7.14
C ASN A 47 -12.15 -9.89 -7.18
N LEU A 48 -12.60 -11.15 -7.26
CA LEU A 48 -11.72 -12.30 -7.38
C LEU A 48 -11.10 -12.35 -8.79
N HIS A 49 -9.85 -11.93 -8.90
CA HIS A 49 -9.10 -11.95 -10.15
C HIS A 49 -8.75 -13.38 -10.56
N LYS A 50 -8.94 -13.69 -11.84
CA LYS A 50 -8.46 -14.96 -12.44
C LYS A 50 -6.98 -14.86 -12.78
N GLU A 51 -6.36 -16.01 -12.99
CA GLU A 51 -5.03 -16.09 -13.58
C GLU A 51 -4.97 -15.26 -14.88
N VAL A 52 -3.92 -14.46 -15.00
CA VAL A 52 -3.63 -13.70 -16.21
C VAL A 52 -2.40 -14.28 -16.88
N THR A 53 -2.50 -14.56 -18.18
CA THR A 53 -1.34 -14.97 -18.97
C THR A 53 -0.43 -13.76 -19.15
N THR A 54 0.80 -13.85 -18.65
CA THR A 54 1.79 -12.76 -18.69
C THR A 54 2.48 -12.63 -20.06
N GLY A 55 2.07 -13.44 -21.04
CA GLY A 55 2.66 -13.49 -22.37
C GLY A 55 3.92 -14.34 -22.42
N GLY A 56 4.47 -14.50 -23.63
CA GLY A 56 5.75 -15.17 -23.82
C GLY A 56 6.94 -14.23 -23.59
N PRO A 57 8.16 -14.77 -23.56
CA PRO A 57 9.40 -14.02 -23.48
C PRO A 57 9.41 -12.83 -24.43
N GLN A 58 9.78 -11.64 -23.95
CA GLN A 58 10.06 -10.49 -24.80
C GLN A 58 11.58 -10.20 -24.74
N GLY A 59 12.27 -10.27 -25.88
CA GLY A 59 13.70 -10.03 -25.95
C GLY A 59 14.57 -11.29 -25.85
N ARG A 60 15.72 -11.20 -25.16
CA ARG A 60 16.73 -12.28 -25.02
C ARG A 60 16.79 -12.86 -23.60
N GLU A 61 15.68 -12.82 -22.89
CA GLU A 61 15.57 -13.48 -21.61
C GLU A 61 15.48 -14.98 -21.89
N SER A 62 16.48 -15.77 -21.48
CA SER A 62 16.37 -17.24 -21.47
C SER A 62 15.63 -17.63 -20.21
N TRP A 63 14.44 -18.19 -20.37
CA TRP A 63 13.57 -18.63 -19.29
C TRP A 63 14.00 -20.01 -18.80
#